data_AF-A0A5C3L1W6-F1
#
_entry.id   AF-A0A5C3L1W6-F1
#
_cell.length_a   1.000
_cell.length_b   1.000
_cell.length_c   1.000
_cell.angle_alpha   90.00
_cell.angle_beta   90.00
_cell.angle_gamma   90.00
#
_symmetry.space_group_name_H-M   'P 1'
#
loop_
_entity.id
_entity.type
_entity.pdbx_description
1 polymer ?
#
loop_
_entity_poly.entity_id
_entity_poly.type
_entity_poly.pdbx_seq_one_letter_code
_entity_poly.pdbx_strand_id
1 'polypeptide(L)'
;MAPIPVPPNPPSWPFPTFNIRIHDLDHEGVDAFLDSVNPKAVLRTAVQASYQWLYTTDSEAPKVQELTLILRSMPGVAHATGSTTHKEIHFSLDYIKNVSKDRLKEEIQGVLVHEAVHCYQYNARGTCPGGLVEGIADFVRLRAGYAPPHWKRQGEGKEWDAGYDTTAFFLDWIERRYGFSTVLELNACLRDADYHRRLFKQLTGRPVRKLWSFYCAHLKELPEGSVGVTVQTASGDVEAEDEDTVNVEKPDEEEDDDDDYDLIEKERDVVNGGQRPQRALILKE
;
A
#
# COMPACT_ATOMS: atom_id res chain seq x y z
N MET A 1 7.57 -12.27 45.78
CA MET A 1 7.73 -11.73 44.42
C MET A 1 6.54 -10.86 44.12
N ALA A 2 6.76 -9.61 43.69
CA ALA A 2 5.66 -8.75 43.23
C ALA A 2 5.14 -9.29 41.88
N PRO A 3 3.83 -9.22 41.60
CA PRO A 3 3.29 -9.66 40.32
C PRO A 3 3.87 -8.82 39.18
N ILE A 4 4.25 -9.49 38.10
CA ILE A 4 4.75 -8.88 36.87
C ILE A 4 3.63 -7.97 36.32
N PRO A 5 3.92 -6.71 35.95
CA PRO A 5 2.94 -5.84 35.32
C PRO A 5 2.38 -6.51 34.07
N VAL A 6 1.05 -6.62 33.99
CA VAL A 6 0.39 -7.06 32.76
C VAL A 6 0.73 -6.02 31.69
N PRO A 7 1.29 -6.42 30.54
CA PRO A 7 1.56 -5.47 29.47
C PRO A 7 0.26 -4.76 29.09
N PRO A 8 0.28 -3.44 28.81
CA PRO A 8 -0.90 -2.73 28.36
C PRO A 8 -1.48 -3.44 27.13
N ASN A 9 -2.81 -3.58 27.08
CA ASN A 9 -3.47 -4.16 25.92
C ASN A 9 -2.98 -3.46 24.64
N PRO A 10 -2.72 -4.21 23.56
CA PRO A 10 -2.38 -3.57 22.30
C PRO A 10 -3.53 -2.62 21.93
N PRO A 11 -3.20 -1.47 21.34
CA PRO A 11 -4.18 -0.48 20.97
C PRO A 11 -5.26 -1.09 20.08
N SER A 12 -6.52 -0.93 20.45
CA SER A 12 -7.64 -1.42 19.66
C SER A 12 -7.93 -0.43 18.52
N TRP A 13 -7.58 -0.79 17.29
CA TRP A 13 -7.98 -0.04 16.11
C TRP A 13 -9.50 0.04 15.95
N PRO A 14 -10.06 1.18 15.52
CA PRO A 14 -11.49 1.30 15.29
C PRO A 14 -11.87 0.54 14.00
N PHE A 15 -12.78 -0.43 14.13
CA PHE A 15 -13.34 -1.15 12.99
C PHE A 15 -14.68 -0.53 12.57
N PRO A 16 -14.94 -0.40 11.26
CA PRO A 16 -16.25 0.02 10.77
C PRO A 16 -17.30 -1.09 10.97
N THR A 17 -18.56 -0.73 10.79
CA THR A 17 -19.61 -1.72 10.53
C THR A 17 -19.33 -2.38 9.18
N PHE A 18 -19.29 -3.71 9.15
CA PHE A 18 -19.09 -4.47 7.92
C PHE A 18 -20.43 -4.96 7.37
N ASN A 19 -20.70 -4.67 6.11
CA ASN A 19 -21.84 -5.18 5.37
C ASN A 19 -21.37 -6.00 4.17
N ILE A 20 -22.23 -6.91 3.72
CA ILE A 20 -22.05 -7.62 2.45
C ILE A 20 -23.32 -7.52 1.61
N ARG A 21 -23.17 -7.30 0.31
CA ARG A 21 -24.24 -7.37 -0.68
C ARG A 21 -23.82 -8.30 -1.80
N ILE A 22 -24.64 -9.30 -2.09
CA ILE A 22 -24.44 -10.23 -3.20
C ILE A 22 -25.53 -9.92 -4.22
N HIS A 23 -25.13 -9.53 -5.44
CA HIS A 23 -26.08 -9.09 -6.46
C HIS A 23 -26.80 -10.26 -7.15
N ASP A 24 -26.09 -11.37 -7.35
CA ASP A 24 -26.60 -12.58 -7.98
C ASP A 24 -26.12 -13.78 -7.18
N LEU A 25 -27.03 -14.43 -6.46
CA LEU A 25 -26.72 -15.54 -5.57
C LEU A 25 -26.46 -16.84 -6.36
N ASP A 26 -26.99 -16.96 -7.58
CA ASP A 26 -26.84 -18.17 -8.42
C ASP A 26 -25.54 -18.16 -9.24
N HIS A 27 -24.76 -17.07 -9.18
CA HIS A 27 -23.51 -16.96 -9.91
C HIS A 27 -22.41 -17.82 -9.24
N GLU A 28 -21.77 -18.72 -9.99
CA GLU A 28 -20.77 -19.68 -9.50
C GLU A 28 -19.62 -19.07 -8.67
N GLY A 29 -19.23 -17.83 -8.99
CA GLY A 29 -18.25 -17.06 -8.21
C GLY A 29 -18.65 -16.82 -6.74
N VAL A 30 -19.95 -16.84 -6.41
CA VAL A 30 -20.44 -16.69 -5.03
C VAL A 30 -20.11 -17.92 -4.21
N ASP A 31 -20.39 -19.11 -4.74
CA ASP A 31 -20.03 -20.38 -4.10
C ASP A 31 -18.51 -20.43 -3.87
N ALA A 32 -17.74 -20.12 -4.92
CA ALA A 32 -16.29 -20.06 -4.85
C ALA A 32 -15.79 -19.11 -3.74
N PHE A 33 -16.41 -17.94 -3.59
CA PHE A 33 -16.05 -16.99 -2.54
C PHE A 33 -16.43 -17.49 -1.14
N LEU A 34 -17.69 -17.89 -0.93
CA LEU A 34 -18.22 -18.27 0.38
C LEU A 34 -17.65 -19.59 0.90
N ASP A 35 -17.29 -20.52 0.03
CA ASP A 35 -16.63 -21.77 0.40
C ASP A 35 -15.15 -21.55 0.78
N SER A 36 -14.51 -20.52 0.22
CA SER A 36 -13.08 -20.27 0.41
C SER A 36 -12.78 -19.41 1.63
N VAL A 37 -13.67 -18.47 1.99
CA VAL A 37 -13.40 -17.48 3.03
C VAL A 37 -14.60 -17.17 3.91
N ASN A 38 -14.32 -16.73 5.15
CA ASN A 38 -15.31 -16.07 5.98
C ASN A 38 -15.28 -14.55 5.70
N PRO A 39 -16.35 -13.93 5.16
CA PRO A 39 -16.32 -12.53 4.72
C PRO A 39 -15.94 -11.54 5.84
N LYS A 40 -16.46 -11.77 7.05
CA LYS A 40 -16.15 -10.93 8.21
C LYS A 40 -14.67 -11.03 8.58
N ALA A 41 -14.11 -12.23 8.58
CA ALA A 41 -12.71 -12.45 8.94
C ALA A 41 -11.78 -11.76 7.94
N VAL A 42 -12.01 -11.95 6.63
CA VAL A 42 -11.11 -11.38 5.60
C VAL A 42 -11.18 -9.86 5.52
N LEU A 43 -12.36 -9.26 5.73
CA LEU A 43 -12.50 -7.79 5.83
C LEU A 43 -11.81 -7.23 7.08
N ARG A 44 -11.91 -7.94 8.22
CA ARG A 44 -11.18 -7.55 9.44
C ARG A 44 -9.67 -7.60 9.23
N THR A 45 -9.16 -8.66 8.60
CA THR A 45 -7.74 -8.77 8.25
C THR A 45 -7.30 -7.64 7.33
N ALA A 46 -8.10 -7.31 6.31
CA ALA A 46 -7.79 -6.25 5.35
C ALA A 46 -7.74 -4.85 6.00
N VAL A 47 -8.73 -4.52 6.84
CA VAL A 47 -8.74 -3.27 7.61
C VAL A 47 -7.58 -3.22 8.60
N GLN A 48 -7.30 -4.32 9.29
CA GLN A 48 -6.19 -4.40 10.24
C GLN A 48 -4.84 -4.20 9.54
N ALA A 49 -4.63 -4.79 8.36
CA ALA A 49 -3.42 -4.59 7.57
C ALA A 49 -3.24 -3.12 7.18
N SER A 50 -4.33 -2.45 6.78
CA SER A 50 -4.30 -1.01 6.47
C SER A 50 -3.85 -0.18 7.68
N TYR A 51 -4.39 -0.46 8.87
CA TYR A 51 -3.95 0.22 10.10
C TYR A 51 -2.49 -0.10 10.44
N GLN A 52 -2.14 -1.39 10.45
CA GLN A 52 -0.83 -1.86 10.87
C GLN A 52 0.32 -1.25 10.06
N TRP A 53 0.12 -1.05 8.76
CA TRP A 53 1.19 -0.62 7.87
C TRP A 53 1.15 0.86 7.48
N LEU A 54 0.04 1.57 7.75
CA LEU A 54 -0.11 2.98 7.36
C LEU A 54 -0.36 3.93 8.54
N TYR A 55 -0.51 3.42 9.77
CA TYR A 55 -0.89 4.22 10.93
C TYR A 55 -0.23 3.77 12.24
N THR A 56 0.03 4.73 13.12
CA THR A 56 0.27 4.51 14.55
C THR A 56 -0.99 4.87 15.35
N THR A 57 -1.03 4.53 16.63
CA THR A 57 -2.16 4.84 17.52
C THR A 57 -2.45 6.32 17.63
N ASP A 58 -1.42 7.13 17.43
CA ASP A 58 -1.46 8.57 17.58
C ASP A 58 -1.70 9.26 16.22
N SER A 59 -1.76 8.48 15.14
CA SER A 59 -2.04 8.99 13.79
C SER A 59 -3.53 9.29 13.60
N GLU A 60 -3.84 10.34 12.84
CA GLU A 60 -5.23 10.75 12.56
C GLU A 60 -5.88 9.94 11.41
N ALA A 61 -5.92 8.62 11.52
CA ALA A 61 -6.45 7.72 10.48
C ALA A 61 -7.90 8.05 10.04
N PRO A 62 -8.28 7.75 8.78
CA PRO A 62 -9.66 7.94 8.32
C PRO A 62 -10.69 7.22 9.19
N LYS A 63 -11.73 7.96 9.59
CA LYS A 63 -12.82 7.47 10.44
C LYS A 63 -13.91 6.82 9.60
N VAL A 64 -13.59 5.70 8.96
CA VAL A 64 -14.56 4.90 8.21
C VAL A 64 -15.58 4.32 9.20
N GLN A 65 -16.86 4.60 8.97
CA GLN A 65 -17.98 4.15 9.79
C GLN A 65 -18.59 2.87 9.25
N GLU A 66 -18.64 2.74 7.92
CA GLU A 66 -19.20 1.59 7.22
C GLU A 66 -18.30 1.16 6.06
N LEU A 67 -18.10 -0.15 5.93
CA LEU A 67 -17.45 -0.77 4.78
C LEU A 67 -18.35 -1.89 4.23
N THR A 68 -18.86 -1.70 3.02
CA THR A 68 -19.73 -2.67 2.34
C THR A 68 -18.94 -3.42 1.25
N LEU A 69 -18.85 -4.74 1.38
CA LEU A 69 -18.36 -5.61 0.32
C LEU A 69 -19.50 -5.95 -0.65
N ILE A 70 -19.33 -5.62 -1.92
CA ILE A 70 -20.31 -5.87 -2.97
C ILE A 70 -19.75 -6.91 -3.93
N LEU A 71 -20.36 -8.09 -3.94
CA LEU A 71 -20.06 -9.16 -4.88
C LEU A 71 -21.01 -9.06 -6.08
N ARG A 72 -20.48 -8.83 -7.27
CA ARG A 72 -21.27 -8.70 -8.50
C ARG A 72 -20.49 -9.14 -9.73
N SER A 73 -21.20 -9.56 -10.79
CA SER A 73 -20.60 -9.70 -12.12
C SER A 73 -20.18 -8.32 -12.63
N MET A 74 -18.93 -8.19 -13.06
CA MET A 74 -18.34 -6.96 -13.59
C MET A 74 -16.97 -7.26 -14.25
N PRO A 75 -16.52 -6.45 -15.22
CA PRO A 75 -15.17 -6.56 -15.75
C PRO A 75 -14.11 -6.13 -14.73
N GLY A 76 -12.87 -6.58 -14.93
CA GLY A 76 -11.75 -6.28 -14.02
C GLY A 76 -11.80 -7.11 -12.74
N VAL A 77 -10.91 -6.78 -11.80
CA VAL A 77 -10.74 -7.55 -10.55
C VAL A 77 -11.63 -7.00 -9.45
N ALA A 78 -11.33 -5.80 -8.98
CA ALA A 78 -12.06 -5.11 -7.94
C ALA A 78 -11.84 -3.59 -8.04
N HIS A 79 -12.61 -2.83 -7.26
CA HIS A 79 -12.31 -1.42 -6.97
C HIS A 79 -13.00 -0.97 -5.67
N ALA A 80 -12.37 -0.03 -4.97
CA ALA A 80 -12.95 0.69 -3.85
C ALA A 80 -13.55 2.03 -4.28
N THR A 81 -14.65 2.42 -3.63
CA THR A 81 -15.33 3.71 -3.85
C THR A 81 -16.07 4.15 -2.59
N GLY A 82 -16.80 5.26 -2.69
CA GLY A 82 -17.64 5.79 -1.62
C GLY A 82 -17.16 7.12 -1.05
N SER A 83 -17.77 7.51 0.07
CA SER A 83 -17.45 8.75 0.78
C SER A 83 -16.25 8.55 1.73
N THR A 84 -15.94 9.57 2.53
CA THR A 84 -14.90 9.47 3.57
C THR A 84 -15.29 8.55 4.72
N THR A 85 -16.59 8.37 4.98
CA THR A 85 -17.11 7.58 6.12
C THR A 85 -17.82 6.30 5.71
N HIS A 86 -18.34 6.22 4.49
CA HIS A 86 -19.05 5.04 3.96
C HIS A 86 -18.32 4.58 2.70
N LYS A 87 -17.68 3.42 2.79
CA LYS A 87 -16.83 2.85 1.76
C LYS A 87 -17.47 1.59 1.18
N GLU A 88 -17.21 1.36 -0.09
CA GLU A 88 -17.64 0.17 -0.81
C GLU A 88 -16.43 -0.47 -1.47
N ILE A 89 -16.33 -1.80 -1.40
CA ILE A 89 -15.40 -2.60 -2.20
C ILE A 89 -16.25 -3.44 -3.13
N HIS A 90 -16.10 -3.23 -4.44
CA HIS A 90 -16.78 -4.01 -5.47
C HIS A 90 -15.81 -5.09 -5.97
N PHE A 91 -16.15 -6.35 -5.76
CA PHE A 91 -15.31 -7.49 -6.17
C PHE A 91 -16.02 -8.29 -7.27
N SER A 92 -15.33 -8.46 -8.41
CA SER A 92 -15.83 -9.20 -9.56
C SER A 92 -16.01 -10.68 -9.27
N LEU A 93 -17.26 -11.14 -9.34
CA LEU A 93 -17.58 -12.56 -9.34
C LEU A 93 -17.06 -13.28 -10.60
N ASP A 94 -16.92 -12.56 -11.72
CA ASP A 94 -16.35 -13.10 -12.96
C ASP A 94 -14.84 -13.35 -12.84
N TYR A 95 -14.15 -12.52 -12.07
CA TYR A 95 -12.75 -12.78 -11.73
C TYR A 95 -12.62 -13.96 -10.77
N ILE A 96 -13.37 -13.93 -9.65
CA ILE A 96 -13.32 -14.94 -8.59
C ILE A 96 -13.51 -16.36 -9.15
N LYS A 97 -14.50 -16.58 -10.04
CA LYS A 97 -14.76 -17.90 -10.62
C LYS A 97 -13.60 -18.45 -11.47
N ASN A 98 -12.73 -17.58 -11.98
CA ASN A 98 -11.63 -17.95 -12.87
C ASN A 98 -10.28 -18.11 -12.13
N VAL A 99 -10.22 -17.77 -10.84
CA VAL A 99 -9.01 -18.01 -10.03
C VAL A 99 -8.92 -19.50 -9.67
N SER A 100 -7.71 -20.06 -9.75
CA SER A 100 -7.48 -21.47 -9.44
C SER A 100 -7.77 -21.77 -7.97
N LYS A 101 -8.43 -22.91 -7.70
CA LYS A 101 -8.91 -23.27 -6.36
C LYS A 101 -7.81 -23.33 -5.30
N ASP A 102 -6.61 -23.72 -5.69
CA ASP A 102 -5.42 -23.82 -4.82
C ASP A 102 -4.86 -22.46 -4.37
N ARG A 103 -5.26 -21.37 -5.04
CA ARG A 103 -4.83 -19.99 -4.74
C ARG A 103 -5.98 -19.06 -4.37
N LEU A 104 -7.22 -19.52 -4.52
CA LEU A 104 -8.43 -18.70 -4.45
C LEU A 104 -8.56 -17.96 -3.11
N LYS A 105 -8.27 -18.63 -2.00
CA LYS A 105 -8.34 -18.03 -0.66
C LYS A 105 -7.34 -16.89 -0.50
N GLU A 106 -6.08 -17.12 -0.85
CA GLU A 106 -5.00 -16.14 -0.76
C GLU A 106 -5.24 -14.97 -1.73
N GLU A 107 -5.77 -15.23 -2.92
CA GLU A 107 -6.08 -14.20 -3.91
C GLU A 107 -7.24 -13.30 -3.42
N ILE A 108 -8.34 -13.90 -2.94
CA ILE A 108 -9.45 -13.15 -2.34
C ILE A 108 -8.94 -12.27 -1.20
N GLN A 109 -8.13 -12.83 -0.30
CA GLN A 109 -7.61 -12.10 0.84
C GLN A 109 -6.66 -10.97 0.41
N GLY A 110 -5.81 -11.20 -0.59
CA GLY A 110 -4.88 -10.22 -1.13
C GLY A 110 -5.57 -9.06 -1.83
N VAL A 111 -6.55 -9.33 -2.69
CA VAL A 111 -7.37 -8.30 -3.35
C VAL A 111 -8.13 -7.47 -2.32
N LEU A 112 -8.74 -8.10 -1.31
CA LEU A 112 -9.45 -7.34 -0.27
C LEU A 112 -8.51 -6.48 0.59
N VAL A 113 -7.27 -6.94 0.84
CA VAL A 113 -6.25 -6.12 1.51
C VAL A 113 -5.92 -4.88 0.66
N HIS A 114 -5.68 -5.06 -0.64
CA HIS A 114 -5.41 -3.95 -1.57
C HIS A 114 -6.57 -2.93 -1.56
N GLU A 115 -7.80 -3.39 -1.76
CA GLU A 115 -8.96 -2.49 -1.85
C GLU A 115 -9.31 -1.82 -0.51
N ALA A 116 -9.09 -2.51 0.61
CA ALA A 116 -9.21 -1.89 1.91
C ALA A 116 -8.20 -0.75 2.06
N VAL A 117 -6.97 -0.88 1.55
CA VAL A 117 -5.98 0.19 1.63
C VAL A 117 -6.48 1.45 0.92
N HIS A 118 -7.10 1.36 -0.24
CA HIS A 118 -7.73 2.52 -0.89
C HIS A 118 -8.83 3.20 -0.05
N CYS A 119 -9.47 2.46 0.86
CA CYS A 119 -10.45 3.03 1.79
C CYS A 119 -9.79 3.87 2.90
N TYR A 120 -8.55 3.56 3.26
CA TYR A 120 -7.84 4.15 4.40
C TYR A 120 -6.63 5.00 4.02
N GLN A 121 -6.02 4.87 2.85
CA GLN A 121 -4.83 5.64 2.50
C GLN A 121 -5.19 7.07 2.10
N TYR A 122 -4.24 7.98 2.27
CA TYR A 122 -4.33 9.32 1.73
C TYR A 122 -3.78 9.39 0.30
N ASN A 123 -4.29 10.34 -0.48
CA ASN A 123 -3.92 10.50 -1.89
C ASN A 123 -3.59 11.95 -2.27
N ALA A 124 -3.16 12.76 -1.29
CA ALA A 124 -2.78 14.16 -1.48
C ALA A 124 -3.89 14.96 -2.19
N ARG A 125 -5.12 14.86 -1.69
CA ARG A 125 -6.31 15.52 -2.27
C ARG A 125 -6.52 15.20 -3.76
N GLY A 126 -6.07 14.02 -4.19
CA GLY A 126 -6.14 13.54 -5.58
C GLY A 126 -4.99 13.99 -6.48
N THR A 127 -3.94 14.61 -5.94
CA THR A 127 -2.74 15.02 -6.70
C THR A 127 -1.60 14.00 -6.64
N CYS A 128 -1.69 12.99 -5.78
CA CYS A 128 -0.70 11.91 -5.70
C CYS A 128 -0.66 11.12 -7.03
N PRO A 129 0.53 10.77 -7.55
CA PRO A 129 0.65 9.94 -8.75
C PRO A 129 -0.12 8.62 -8.61
N GLY A 130 -0.87 8.25 -9.64
CA GLY A 130 -1.72 7.06 -9.61
C GLY A 130 -0.96 5.79 -9.28
N GLY A 131 0.22 5.55 -9.87
CA GLY A 131 0.99 4.36 -9.54
C GLY A 131 1.63 4.40 -8.14
N LEU A 132 1.83 5.57 -7.52
CA LEU A 132 2.17 5.60 -6.10
C LEU A 132 0.97 5.18 -5.23
N VAL A 133 -0.24 5.63 -5.58
CA VAL A 133 -1.50 5.24 -4.91
C VAL A 133 -1.73 3.73 -5.00
N GLU A 134 -1.54 3.11 -6.17
CA GLU A 134 -1.61 1.65 -6.36
C GLU A 134 -0.47 0.93 -5.64
N GLY A 135 0.75 1.49 -5.73
CA GLY A 135 1.94 0.90 -5.13
C GLY A 135 1.91 0.84 -3.61
N ILE A 136 1.29 1.82 -2.94
CA ILE A 136 1.07 1.79 -1.48
C ILE A 136 0.09 0.66 -1.12
N ALA A 137 -1.00 0.50 -1.88
CA ALA A 137 -1.95 -0.59 -1.67
C ALA A 137 -1.29 -1.97 -1.80
N ASP A 138 -0.47 -2.15 -2.83
CA ASP A 138 0.26 -3.39 -3.05
C ASP A 138 1.47 -3.58 -2.12
N PHE A 139 2.06 -2.50 -1.61
CA PHE A 139 3.03 -2.57 -0.53
C PHE A 139 2.39 -3.18 0.73
N VAL A 140 1.21 -2.72 1.13
CA VAL A 140 0.50 -3.30 2.28
C VAL A 140 0.11 -4.76 2.01
N ARG A 141 -0.36 -5.08 0.80
CA ARG A 141 -0.63 -6.47 0.37
C ARG A 141 0.61 -7.36 0.47
N LEU A 142 1.76 -6.86 0.03
CA LEU A 142 3.06 -7.54 0.14
C LEU A 142 3.41 -7.82 1.60
N ARG A 143 3.36 -6.79 2.46
CA ARG A 143 3.74 -6.87 3.87
C ARG A 143 2.76 -7.69 4.71
N ALA A 144 1.50 -7.80 4.29
CA ALA A 144 0.52 -8.70 4.85
C ALA A 144 0.72 -10.17 4.42
N GLY A 145 1.67 -10.47 3.52
CA GLY A 145 1.99 -11.83 3.09
C GLY A 145 1.13 -12.36 1.95
N TYR A 146 0.45 -11.48 1.20
CA TYR A 146 -0.49 -11.85 0.14
C TYR A 146 -0.02 -11.45 -1.27
N ALA A 147 1.30 -11.37 -1.47
CA ALA A 147 1.88 -11.19 -2.79
C ALA A 147 1.54 -12.39 -3.71
N PRO A 148 0.94 -12.15 -4.89
CA PRO A 148 0.74 -13.18 -5.90
C PRO A 148 2.06 -13.78 -6.41
N PRO A 149 2.08 -15.04 -6.86
CA PRO A 149 3.31 -15.72 -7.30
C PRO A 149 3.94 -15.10 -8.56
N HIS A 150 3.16 -14.37 -9.36
CA HIS A 150 3.62 -13.78 -10.60
C HIS A 150 4.30 -12.41 -10.41
N TRP A 151 4.23 -11.82 -9.20
CA TRP A 151 4.90 -10.56 -8.88
C TRP A 151 6.41 -10.69 -8.97
N LYS A 152 7.07 -9.68 -9.52
CA LYS A 152 8.52 -9.71 -9.73
C LYS A 152 9.18 -8.45 -9.21
N ARG A 153 10.33 -8.62 -8.56
CA ARG A 153 11.23 -7.50 -8.27
C ARG A 153 11.89 -7.07 -9.58
N GLN A 154 11.51 -5.90 -10.08
CA GLN A 154 11.98 -5.38 -11.36
C GLN A 154 12.12 -3.86 -11.30
N GLY A 155 13.04 -3.32 -12.09
CA GLY A 155 13.23 -1.88 -12.20
C GLY A 155 13.69 -1.41 -13.57
N GLU A 156 14.37 -2.25 -14.35
CA GLU A 156 14.79 -1.89 -15.71
C GLU A 156 13.58 -1.69 -16.63
N GLY A 157 13.58 -0.58 -17.39
CA GLY A 157 12.49 -0.22 -18.30
C GLY A 157 11.19 0.21 -17.61
N LYS A 158 11.22 0.47 -16.30
CA LYS A 158 10.06 0.89 -15.51
C LYS A 158 10.32 2.22 -14.80
N GLU A 159 9.24 2.89 -14.43
CA GLU A 159 9.25 4.06 -13.56
C GLU A 159 8.97 3.64 -12.11
N TRP A 160 9.44 4.45 -11.16
CA TRP A 160 9.29 4.18 -9.73
C TRP A 160 7.82 4.15 -9.28
N ASP A 161 6.95 4.90 -9.96
CA ASP A 161 5.49 4.97 -9.78
C ASP A 161 4.75 4.27 -10.92
N ALA A 162 5.29 3.16 -11.44
CA ALA A 162 4.59 2.31 -12.40
C ALA A 162 3.35 1.60 -11.80
N GLY A 163 3.16 1.64 -10.47
CA GLY A 163 2.08 0.96 -9.78
C GLY A 163 2.42 -0.47 -9.39
N TYR A 164 1.44 -1.09 -8.75
CA TYR A 164 1.39 -2.52 -8.45
C TYR A 164 2.68 -3.07 -7.81
N ASP A 165 3.09 -4.28 -8.23
CA ASP A 165 4.26 -4.99 -7.71
C ASP A 165 5.56 -4.18 -7.80
N THR A 166 5.72 -3.42 -8.90
CA THR A 166 6.92 -2.66 -9.21
C THR A 166 7.15 -1.55 -8.17
N THR A 167 6.12 -0.74 -7.93
CA THR A 167 6.20 0.30 -6.90
C THR A 167 6.17 -0.30 -5.49
N ALA A 168 5.41 -1.37 -5.25
CA ALA A 168 5.34 -2.04 -3.95
C ALA A 168 6.70 -2.58 -3.48
N PHE A 169 7.46 -3.26 -4.35
CA PHE A 169 8.79 -3.75 -4.00
C PHE A 169 9.82 -2.64 -3.79
N PHE A 170 9.67 -1.52 -4.50
CA PHE A 170 10.51 -0.34 -4.28
C PHE A 170 10.22 0.31 -2.92
N LEU A 171 8.95 0.44 -2.55
CA LEU A 171 8.57 0.92 -1.21
C LEU A 171 9.05 -0.02 -0.10
N ASP A 172 8.96 -1.35 -0.27
CA ASP A 172 9.54 -2.32 0.68
C ASP A 172 11.07 -2.20 0.78
N TRP A 173 11.76 -1.93 -0.32
CA TRP A 173 13.21 -1.66 -0.29
C TRP A 173 13.55 -0.35 0.44
N ILE A 174 12.79 0.73 0.20
CA ILE A 174 12.93 1.99 0.94
C ILE A 174 12.73 1.74 2.44
N GLU A 175 11.65 1.07 2.82
CA GLU A 175 11.30 0.84 4.22
C GLU A 175 12.39 0.06 4.96
N ARG A 176 12.97 -0.97 4.33
CA ARG A 176 14.08 -1.73 4.91
C ARG A 176 15.36 -0.91 5.07
N ARG A 177 15.57 0.11 4.25
CA ARG A 177 16.82 0.89 4.21
C ARG A 177 16.76 2.17 5.04
N TYR A 178 15.59 2.79 5.14
CA TYR A 178 15.41 4.09 5.78
C TYR A 178 14.61 4.02 7.08
N GLY A 179 13.98 2.88 7.38
CA GLY A 179 13.30 2.62 8.64
C GLY A 179 11.87 2.12 8.43
N PHE A 180 11.42 1.22 9.31
CA PHE A 180 10.12 0.52 9.23
C PHE A 180 8.88 1.42 9.38
N SER A 181 9.04 2.74 9.49
CA SER A 181 7.96 3.73 9.49
C SER A 181 7.89 4.56 8.21
N THR A 182 8.80 4.37 7.24
CA THR A 182 8.93 5.29 6.10
C THR A 182 7.67 5.37 5.23
N VAL A 183 7.01 4.25 4.92
CA VAL A 183 5.78 4.27 4.08
C VAL A 183 4.57 4.80 4.87
N LEU A 184 4.53 4.56 6.18
CA LEU A 184 3.55 5.16 7.07
C LEU A 184 3.68 6.68 7.10
N GLU A 185 4.90 7.19 7.26
CA GLU A 185 5.19 8.63 7.23
C GLU A 185 4.89 9.24 5.87
N LEU A 186 5.21 8.52 4.78
CA LEU A 186 4.80 8.88 3.43
C LEU A 186 3.29 9.06 3.35
N ASN A 187 2.51 8.07 3.79
CA ASN A 187 1.05 8.17 3.82
C ASN A 187 0.59 9.38 4.64
N ALA A 188 1.13 9.61 5.84
CA ALA A 188 0.78 10.74 6.68
C ALA A 188 1.01 12.10 6.00
N CYS A 189 2.11 12.26 5.26
CA CYS A 189 2.39 13.48 4.49
C CYS A 189 1.39 13.71 3.35
N LEU A 190 0.76 12.66 2.81
CA LEU A 190 -0.25 12.76 1.75
C LEU A 190 -1.63 13.18 2.26
N ARG A 191 -1.81 13.37 3.57
CA ARG A 191 -3.12 13.65 4.16
C ARG A 191 -3.69 15.01 3.74
N ASP A 192 -2.97 16.07 4.10
CA ASP A 192 -3.49 17.44 4.10
C ASP A 192 -2.74 18.37 3.14
N ALA A 193 -1.90 17.84 2.25
CA ALA A 193 -1.12 18.60 1.28
C ALA A 193 -1.26 18.02 -0.14
N ASP A 194 -0.94 18.85 -1.15
CA ASP A 194 -0.75 18.37 -2.51
C ASP A 194 0.58 17.61 -2.61
N TYR A 195 0.64 16.64 -3.51
CA TYR A 195 1.83 15.83 -3.72
C TYR A 195 2.96 16.70 -4.26
N HIS A 196 4.15 16.53 -3.70
CA HIS A 196 5.35 17.21 -4.17
C HIS A 196 6.51 16.23 -4.31
N ARG A 197 7.26 16.31 -5.42
CA ARG A 197 8.41 15.43 -5.72
C ARG A 197 9.51 15.41 -4.65
N ARG A 198 9.59 16.45 -3.82
CA ARG A 198 10.55 16.55 -2.70
C ARG A 198 10.15 15.69 -1.49
N LEU A 199 8.97 15.09 -1.47
CA LEU A 199 8.49 14.28 -0.34
C LEU A 199 9.47 13.15 0.01
N PHE A 200 9.96 12.41 -0.98
CA PHE A 200 10.98 11.39 -0.75
C PHE A 200 12.30 11.96 -0.21
N LYS A 201 12.70 13.18 -0.64
CA LYS A 201 13.89 13.85 -0.11
C LYS A 201 13.72 14.23 1.36
N GLN A 202 12.52 14.65 1.77
CA GLN A 202 12.21 14.96 3.16
C GLN A 202 12.26 13.71 4.05
N LEU A 203 11.72 12.58 3.55
CA LEU A 203 11.66 11.33 4.32
C LEU A 203 13.01 10.59 4.38
N THR A 204 13.78 10.62 3.30
CA THR A 204 14.96 9.74 3.14
C THR A 204 16.28 10.50 3.01
N GLY A 205 16.24 11.84 2.95
CA GLY A 205 17.37 12.69 2.59
C GLY A 205 17.71 12.68 1.10
N ARG A 206 17.03 11.89 0.25
CA ARG A 206 17.38 11.73 -1.17
C ARG A 206 16.18 11.88 -2.12
N PRO A 207 16.35 12.52 -3.30
CA PRO A 207 15.30 12.56 -4.31
C PRO A 207 14.88 11.17 -4.80
N VAL A 208 13.60 10.99 -5.14
CA VAL A 208 13.04 9.70 -5.59
C VAL A 208 13.77 9.11 -6.80
N ARG A 209 14.24 9.94 -7.73
CA ARG A 209 15.03 9.50 -8.90
C ARG A 209 16.33 8.81 -8.49
N LYS A 210 17.04 9.33 -7.47
CA LYS A 210 18.26 8.71 -6.96
C LYS A 210 17.95 7.42 -6.20
N LEU A 211 16.89 7.40 -5.39
CA LEU A 211 16.42 6.19 -4.71
C LEU A 211 16.09 5.07 -5.71
N TRP A 212 15.36 5.40 -6.78
CA TRP A 212 15.02 4.44 -7.83
C TRP A 212 16.28 3.89 -8.51
N SER A 213 17.23 4.75 -8.86
CA SER A 213 18.51 4.32 -9.41
C SER A 213 19.26 3.35 -8.49
N PHE A 214 19.25 3.60 -7.17
CA PHE A 214 19.87 2.69 -6.20
C PHE A 214 19.11 1.37 -6.08
N TYR A 215 17.78 1.40 -6.12
CA TYR A 215 16.98 0.18 -6.16
C TYR A 215 17.28 -0.65 -7.41
N CYS A 216 17.30 -0.03 -8.60
CA CYS A 216 17.65 -0.73 -9.84
C CYS A 216 19.06 -1.32 -9.81
N ALA A 217 20.04 -0.62 -9.21
CA ALA A 217 21.39 -1.15 -9.02
C ALA A 217 21.39 -2.34 -8.04
N HIS A 218 20.69 -2.21 -6.92
CA HIS A 218 20.55 -3.29 -5.93
C HIS A 218 19.98 -4.57 -6.54
N LEU A 219 19.00 -4.47 -7.45
CA LEU A 219 18.44 -5.63 -8.13
C LEU A 219 19.45 -6.38 -9.02
N LYS A 220 20.47 -5.69 -9.55
CA LYS A 220 21.52 -6.31 -10.38
C LYS A 220 22.56 -7.07 -9.56
N GLU A 221 22.71 -6.72 -8.28
CA GLU A 221 23.66 -7.35 -7.36
C GLU A 221 23.08 -8.58 -6.65
N LEU A 222 21.76 -8.79 -6.74
CA LEU A 222 21.12 -9.97 -6.16
C LEU A 222 21.53 -11.24 -6.92
N PRO A 223 22.04 -12.29 -6.24
CA PRO A 223 22.40 -13.54 -6.89
C PRO A 223 21.19 -14.15 -7.60
N GLU A 224 21.39 -14.66 -8.81
CA GLU A 224 20.37 -15.38 -9.58
C GLU A 224 19.75 -16.49 -8.71
N GLY A 225 18.47 -16.34 -8.34
CA GLY A 225 17.74 -17.27 -7.48
C GLY A 225 17.27 -16.72 -6.12
N SER A 226 17.72 -15.54 -5.71
CA SER A 226 17.24 -14.85 -4.49
C SER A 226 15.91 -14.08 -4.67
N VAL A 227 15.28 -14.22 -5.84
CA VAL A 227 14.03 -13.53 -6.25
C VAL A 227 12.76 -14.19 -5.63
N GLY A 228 12.92 -15.24 -4.82
CA GLY A 228 11.82 -15.86 -4.06
C GLY A 228 11.59 -15.19 -2.71
N VAL A 229 10.36 -14.75 -2.44
CA VAL A 229 9.96 -14.14 -1.17
C VAL A 229 10.07 -15.17 -0.03
N THR A 230 11.02 -14.96 0.89
CA THR A 230 10.98 -15.56 2.23
C THR A 230 10.68 -14.45 3.24
N VAL A 231 9.48 -14.49 3.82
CA VAL A 231 9.09 -13.63 4.95
C VAL A 231 9.61 -14.28 6.22
N GLN A 232 10.62 -13.69 6.85
CA GLN A 232 11.03 -14.07 8.21
C GLN A 232 10.14 -13.35 9.22
N THR A 233 9.38 -14.12 10.00
CA THR A 233 8.71 -13.66 11.22
C THR A 233 9.73 -13.61 12.36
N ALA A 234 9.91 -12.46 12.97
CA ALA A 234 10.84 -12.28 14.08
C ALA A 234 10.26 -12.84 15.39
N SER A 235 10.97 -13.79 15.98
CA SER A 235 10.88 -14.13 17.40
C SER A 235 12.23 -14.69 17.85
N GLY A 236 12.86 -14.06 18.83
CA GLY A 236 13.95 -14.63 19.62
C GLY A 236 15.28 -13.85 19.59
N ASP A 237 15.55 -13.26 20.75
CA ASP A 237 16.77 -12.60 21.25
C ASP A 237 18.12 -13.23 20.85
N VAL A 238 19.13 -12.37 20.62
CA VAL A 238 20.54 -12.69 20.90
C VAL A 238 21.33 -11.43 21.23
N GLU A 239 22.24 -11.61 22.19
CA GLU A 239 23.05 -10.65 22.93
C GLU A 239 24.13 -9.96 22.09
N ALA A 240 24.59 -8.82 22.62
CA ALA A 240 25.58 -7.91 22.05
C ALA A 240 27.02 -8.30 22.43
N GLU A 241 27.97 -7.96 21.55
CA GLU A 241 29.43 -7.72 21.70
C GLU A 241 29.99 -7.71 20.26
N ASP A 242 30.91 -6.89 19.76
CA ASP A 242 31.69 -5.74 20.23
C ASP A 242 32.21 -4.97 18.99
N GLU A 243 32.76 -3.80 19.26
CA GLU A 243 33.25 -2.73 18.37
C GLU A 243 34.14 -3.15 17.17
N ASP A 244 33.95 -2.47 16.03
CA ASP A 244 35.09 -2.03 15.22
C ASP A 244 34.78 -0.70 14.52
N THR A 245 35.59 0.30 14.80
CA THR A 245 35.43 1.69 14.34
C THR A 245 36.13 1.86 12.99
N VAL A 246 35.37 2.19 11.95
CA VAL A 246 35.94 2.68 10.68
C VAL A 246 35.43 4.08 10.40
N ASN A 247 36.37 5.02 10.46
CA ASN A 247 36.23 6.42 10.15
C ASN A 247 35.84 6.57 8.66
N VAL A 248 34.65 7.12 8.39
CA VAL A 248 34.25 7.49 7.02
C VAL A 248 34.22 9.01 6.96
N GLU A 249 35.19 9.56 6.25
CA GLU A 249 35.26 10.97 5.87
C GLU A 249 33.96 11.38 5.14
N LYS A 250 33.47 12.57 5.47
CA LYS A 250 32.31 13.20 4.82
C LYS A 250 32.58 13.33 3.31
N PRO A 251 31.68 12.89 2.43
CA PRO A 251 31.71 13.35 1.04
C PRO A 251 31.06 14.74 0.96
N ASP A 252 31.66 15.54 0.09
CA ASP A 252 31.36 16.94 -0.19
C ASP A 252 29.87 17.22 -0.50
N GLU A 253 29.41 18.38 -0.03
CA GLU A 253 28.14 18.99 -0.42
C GLU A 253 28.23 19.41 -1.89
N GLU A 254 27.78 18.54 -2.80
CA GLU A 254 27.43 19.00 -4.15
C GLU A 254 26.08 19.74 -4.08
N GLU A 255 26.14 21.05 -4.32
CA GLU A 255 24.98 21.89 -4.61
C GLU A 255 24.31 21.36 -5.90
N ASP A 256 23.16 20.69 -5.74
CA ASP A 256 22.30 20.35 -6.88
C ASP A 256 21.64 21.64 -7.40
N ASP A 257 22.25 22.26 -8.41
CA ASP A 257 21.63 23.21 -9.34
C ASP A 257 20.49 22.49 -10.11
N ASP A 258 19.29 22.53 -9.55
CA ASP A 258 18.03 22.15 -10.22
C ASP A 258 17.10 23.38 -10.28
N ASP A 259 17.63 24.51 -10.77
CA ASP A 259 16.87 25.67 -11.24
C ASP A 259 17.08 25.82 -12.76
N ASP A 260 16.17 25.26 -13.58
CA ASP A 260 15.77 25.94 -14.83
C ASP A 260 14.38 25.49 -15.31
N TYR A 261 13.74 26.41 -16.01
CA TYR A 261 12.32 26.72 -16.12
C TYR A 261 11.53 25.88 -17.15
N ASP A 262 10.19 25.84 -16.96
CA ASP A 262 9.31 26.37 -18.02
C ASP A 262 7.97 26.86 -17.44
N LEU A 263 7.86 28.19 -17.34
CA LEU A 263 6.64 28.95 -17.12
C LEU A 263 5.96 29.14 -18.47
N ILE A 264 4.79 28.54 -18.66
CA ILE A 264 3.81 29.10 -19.61
C ILE A 264 2.47 29.22 -18.88
N GLU A 265 2.30 30.38 -18.24
CA GLU A 265 0.98 30.90 -17.89
C GLU A 265 0.20 31.18 -19.17
N LYS A 266 -0.97 30.57 -19.31
CA LYS A 266 -2.10 31.18 -20.00
C LYS A 266 -3.31 31.11 -19.10
N GLU A 267 -3.60 32.25 -18.48
CA GLU A 267 -4.87 32.57 -17.85
C GLU A 267 -6.05 32.25 -18.78
N ARG A 268 -7.08 31.59 -18.24
CA ARG A 268 -8.50 31.92 -18.53
C ARG A 268 -9.38 31.63 -17.31
N ASP A 269 -10.28 32.58 -17.11
CA ASP A 269 -11.18 32.83 -15.99
C ASP A 269 -12.27 31.77 -15.68
N VAL A 270 -12.44 31.58 -14.36
CA VAL A 270 -13.65 31.50 -13.51
C VAL A 270 -14.86 30.58 -13.84
N VAL A 271 -15.33 29.95 -12.75
CA VAL A 271 -16.70 29.46 -12.39
C VAL A 271 -16.98 27.97 -12.67
N ASN A 272 -16.95 27.11 -11.64
CA ASN A 272 -18.12 26.77 -10.79
C ASN A 272 -17.80 25.65 -9.78
N GLY A 273 -18.46 25.71 -8.63
CA GLY A 273 -18.37 24.70 -7.57
C GLY A 273 -18.86 23.33 -8.04
N GLY A 274 -18.09 22.30 -7.73
CA GLY A 274 -18.43 20.91 -8.00
C GLY A 274 -17.41 20.01 -7.33
N GLN A 275 -17.86 19.27 -6.33
CA GLN A 275 -17.10 18.21 -5.67
C GLN A 275 -16.59 17.25 -6.74
N ARG A 276 -15.26 17.22 -6.99
CA ARG A 276 -14.68 16.35 -8.01
C ARG A 276 -14.94 14.89 -7.62
N PRO A 277 -15.52 14.07 -8.49
CA PRO A 277 -15.67 12.64 -8.22
C PRO A 277 -14.27 12.02 -8.09
N GLN A 278 -14.06 11.24 -7.02
CA GLN A 278 -12.92 10.32 -6.95
C GLN A 278 -13.03 9.38 -8.16
N ARG A 279 -12.09 9.47 -9.10
CA ARG A 279 -11.97 8.48 -10.18
C ARG A 279 -11.61 7.15 -9.50
N ALA A 280 -12.51 6.17 -9.61
CA ALA A 280 -12.20 4.80 -9.24
C ALA A 280 -11.01 4.32 -10.09
N LEU A 281 -9.90 4.00 -9.44
CA LEU A 281 -8.81 3.27 -10.06
C LEU A 281 -9.27 1.80 -10.08
N ILE A 282 -9.31 1.22 -11.28
CA ILE A 282 -9.74 -0.16 -11.48
C ILE A 282 -8.47 -0.98 -11.61
N LEU A 283 -8.29 -1.96 -10.73
CA LEU A 283 -7.27 -2.99 -10.90
C LEU A 283 -7.49 -3.69 -12.25
N LYS A 284 -6.56 -3.47 -13.18
CA LYS A 284 -6.46 -4.20 -14.44
C LYS A 284 -5.28 -5.16 -14.31
N GLU A 285 -5.55 -6.40 -14.68
CA GLU A 285 -4.68 -7.59 -14.61
C GLU A 285 -3.21 -7.34 -14.99
#